data_AF-A0A191YRG6-F1
#
_entry.id   AF-A0A191YRG6-F1
#
_cell.length_a   1.000
_cell.length_b   1.000
_cell.length_c   1.000
_cell.angle_alpha   90.00
_cell.angle_beta   90.00
_cell.angle_gamma   90.00
#
_symmetry.space_group_name_H-M   'P 1'
#
loop_
_entity.id
_entity.type
_entity.pdbx_description
1 polymer ?
#
loop_
_entity_poly.entity_id
_entity_poly.type
_entity_poly.pdbx_seq_one_letter_code
_entity_poly.pdbx_strand_id
1 'polypeptide(L)' 'MTKKRPTDTSTASSAEIERSIQALNKMAERLWGEGRESEAKALLDALDSLNRALDRIRIGESRRVKTLH' A
#
# COMPACT_ATOMS: atom_id res chain seq x y z
N MET A 1 -29.46 5.53 18.07
CA MET A 1 -28.02 5.24 18.29
C MET A 1 -27.60 4.14 17.32
N THR A 2 -26.95 4.48 16.21
CA THR A 2 -26.51 3.50 15.21
C THR A 2 -25.20 2.87 15.65
N LYS A 3 -25.26 1.55 15.87
CA LYS A 3 -24.17 0.70 16.34
C LYS A 3 -23.01 0.78 15.35
N LYS A 4 -21.94 1.51 15.71
CA LYS A 4 -20.66 1.48 14.99
C LYS A 4 -20.19 0.03 15.01
N ARG A 5 -20.19 -0.60 13.84
CA ARG A 5 -19.74 -1.99 13.69
C ARG A 5 -18.27 -2.03 14.09
N PRO A 6 -17.89 -2.86 15.06
CA PRO A 6 -16.50 -3.11 15.36
C PRO A 6 -16.02 -4.17 14.37
N THR A 7 -15.29 -3.77 13.32
CA THR A 7 -14.37 -4.61 12.51
C THR A 7 -14.10 -3.91 11.19
N ASP A 8 -13.11 -3.02 11.14
CA ASP A 8 -12.37 -2.79 9.91
C ASP A 8 -10.97 -2.34 10.26
N THR A 9 -10.25 -3.22 10.95
CA THR A 9 -8.79 -3.17 11.06
C THR A 9 -8.14 -4.02 9.97
N SER A 10 -8.90 -4.51 8.98
CA SER A 10 -8.50 -5.66 8.17
C SER A 10 -8.42 -5.42 6.66
N THR A 11 -8.67 -4.22 6.16
CA THR A 11 -8.43 -3.96 4.74
C THR A 11 -8.08 -2.50 4.56
N ALA A 12 -6.78 -2.17 4.67
CA ALA A 12 -6.31 -0.92 4.10
C ALA A 12 -6.80 -0.89 2.64
N SER A 13 -7.64 0.09 2.31
CA SER A 13 -8.22 0.18 0.98
C SER A 13 -7.10 0.36 -0.05
N SER A 14 -7.28 -0.11 -1.29
CA SER A 14 -6.31 0.09 -2.38
C SER A 14 -5.82 1.55 -2.44
N ALA A 15 -6.73 2.50 -2.23
CA ALA A 15 -6.42 3.94 -2.18
C ALA A 15 -5.51 4.35 -1.01
N GLU A 16 -5.65 3.72 0.17
CA GLU A 16 -4.81 3.99 1.34
C GLU A 16 -3.40 3.42 1.18
N ILE A 17 -3.31 2.23 0.57
CA ILE A 17 -2.03 1.60 0.23
C ILE A 17 -1.30 2.43 -0.83
N GLU A 18 -2.00 2.89 -1.87
CA GLU A 18 -1.43 3.78 -2.90
C GLU A 18 -0.93 5.11 -2.34
N ARG A 19 -1.65 5.69 -1.38
CA ARG A 19 -1.21 6.91 -0.68
C ARG A 19 0.04 6.67 0.15
N SER A 20 0.09 5.54 0.86
CA SER A 20 1.26 5.13 1.66
C SER A 20 2.49 4.92 0.77
N ILE A 21 2.32 4.27 -0.39
CA ILE A 21 3.39 4.06 -1.38
C ILE A 21 3.95 5.40 -1.86
N GLN A 22 3.10 6.36 -2.24
CA GLN A 22 3.57 7.68 -2.69
C GLN A 22 4.34 8.45 -1.62
N ALA A 23 3.88 8.38 -0.37
CA ALA A 23 4.56 9.04 0.75
C ALA A 23 5.93 8.43 1.03
N LEU A 24 6.02 7.10 1.04
CA LEU A 24 7.26 6.37 1.26
C LEU A 24 8.27 6.60 0.12
N ASN A 25 7.81 6.68 -1.13
CA ASN A 25 8.69 6.95 -2.27
C ASN A 25 9.34 8.34 -2.17
N LYS A 26 8.56 9.37 -1.83
CA LYS A 26 9.09 10.72 -1.61
C LYS A 26 10.12 10.78 -0.47
N MET A 27 9.90 10.01 0.59
CA MET A 27 10.87 9.92 1.69
C MET A 27 12.14 9.19 1.24
N ALA A 28 12.03 8.12 0.46
CA ALA A 28 13.19 7.43 -0.10
C ALA A 28 14.01 8.36 -1.00
N GLU A 29 13.37 9.10 -1.92
CA GLU A 29 14.03 10.09 -2.78
C GLU A 29 14.78 11.17 -1.98
N ARG A 30 14.17 11.66 -0.89
CA ARG A 30 14.81 12.60 0.01
C ARG A 30 16.05 12.00 0.68
N LEU A 31 15.94 10.78 1.20
CA LEU A 31 17.05 10.10 1.88
C LEU A 31 18.20 9.77 0.93
N TRP A 32 17.90 9.45 -0.33
CA TRP A 32 18.90 9.33 -1.40
C TRP A 32 19.68 10.64 -1.58
N GLY A 33 19.00 11.79 -1.59
CA GLY A 33 19.65 13.11 -1.66
C GLY A 33 20.47 13.47 -0.41
N GLU A 34 20.11 12.93 0.75
CA GLU A 34 20.82 13.12 2.03
C GLU A 34 22.00 12.13 2.20
N GLY A 35 22.27 11.24 1.24
CA GLY A 35 23.33 10.23 1.33
C GLY A 35 23.00 9.09 2.31
N ARG A 36 21.73 8.96 2.73
CA ARG A 36 21.24 7.95 3.68
C ARG A 36 20.76 6.70 2.94
N GLU A 37 21.66 6.12 2.16
CA GLU A 37 21.36 5.00 1.25
C GLU A 37 20.79 3.77 1.97
N SER A 38 21.23 3.50 3.20
CA SER A 38 20.73 2.35 3.98
C SER A 38 19.26 2.50 4.36
N GLU A 39 18.83 3.71 4.75
CA GLU A 39 17.43 3.98 5.07
C GLU A 39 16.57 4.09 3.81
N ALA A 40 17.11 4.66 2.74
CA ALA A 40 16.44 4.66 1.45
C ALA A 40 16.18 3.22 0.96
N LYS A 41 17.14 2.30 1.12
CA LYS A 41 16.96 0.87 0.82
C LYS A 41 15.89 0.21 1.69
N ALA A 42 15.86 0.50 3.00
CA ALA A 42 14.82 -0.02 3.89
C ALA A 42 13.42 0.45 3.48
N LEU A 43 13.29 1.70 3.03
CA LEU A 43 12.02 2.22 2.50
C LEU A 43 11.63 1.57 1.17
N LEU A 44 12.58 1.31 0.27
CA LEU A 44 12.32 0.61 -0.99
C LEU A 44 11.86 -0.84 -0.76
N ASP A 45 12.41 -1.53 0.24
CA ASP A 45 11.95 -2.87 0.63
C ASP A 45 10.50 -2.84 1.15
N ALA A 46 10.19 -1.87 2.03
CA ALA A 46 8.81 -1.65 2.50
C ALA A 46 7.84 -1.32 1.34
N LEU A 47 8.30 -0.54 0.35
CA LEU A 47 7.54 -0.21 -0.86
C LEU A 47 7.25 -1.45 -1.72
N ASP A 48 8.22 -2.35 -1.90
CA ASP A 48 8.00 -3.61 -2.63
C ASP A 48 6.91 -4.46 -1.96
N SER A 49 6.98 -4.61 -0.63
CA SER A 49 5.99 -5.35 0.15
C SER A 49 4.57 -4.77 0.00
N LEU A 50 4.45 -3.44 0.04
CA LEU A 50 3.16 -2.75 -0.15
C LEU A 50 2.64 -2.88 -1.59
N ASN A 51 3.50 -2.79 -2.60
CA ASN A 51 3.11 -3.01 -3.99
C ASN A 51 2.60 -4.43 -4.22
N ARG A 52 3.22 -5.45 -3.62
CA ARG A 52 2.72 -6.83 -3.66
C ARG A 52 1.38 -6.99 -2.97
N ALA A 53 1.18 -6.30 -1.84
CA ALA A 53 -0.12 -6.31 -1.16
C ALA A 53 -1.22 -5.68 -2.03
N LEU A 54 -0.92 -4.54 -2.66
CA LEU A 54 -1.84 -3.85 -3.57
C LEU A 54 -2.19 -4.69 -4.80
N ASP A 55 -1.20 -5.35 -5.41
CA ASP A 55 -1.40 -6.24 -6.55
C ASP A 55 -2.34 -7.41 -6.22
N ARG A 56 -2.18 -8.02 -5.03
CA ARG A 56 -3.08 -9.07 -4.55
C ARG A 56 -4.53 -8.59 -4.41
N ILE A 57 -4.73 -7.37 -3.91
CA ILE A 57 -6.05 -6.76 -3.79
C ILE A 57 -6.65 -6.52 -5.18
N ARG A 58 -5.89 -5.90 -6.10
CA ARG A 58 -6.31 -5.63 -7.48
C ARG A 58 -6.65 -6.89 -8.27
N ILE A 59 -5.88 -7.98 -8.11
CA ILE A 59 -6.16 -9.27 -8.75
C ILE A 59 -7.44 -9.89 -8.17
N GLY A 60 -7.63 -9.83 -6.85
CA GLY A 60 -8.84 -10.31 -6.19
C GLY A 60 -10.10 -9.58 -6.66
N GLU A 61 -10.02 -8.25 -6.81
CA GLU A 61 -11.08 -7.42 -7.39
C GLU A 61 -11.33 -7.76 -8.87
N SER A 62 -10.27 -7.88 -9.68
CA SER A 62 -10.36 -8.21 -11.10
C SER A 62 -11.01 -9.59 -11.36
N ARG A 63 -10.78 -10.57 -10.49
CA ARG A 63 -11.43 -11.89 -10.57
C ARG A 63 -12.93 -11.81 -10.30
N ARG A 64 -13.36 -10.98 -9.35
CA ARG A 64 -14.79 -10.77 -9.06
C ARG A 64 -15.53 -10.14 -10.23
N VAL A 65 -14.90 -9.18 -10.91
CA VAL A 65 -15.48 -8.54 -12.11
C VAL A 65 -15.66 -9.55 -13.24
N LYS A 66 -14.69 -10.45 -13.46
CA LYS A 66 -14.79 -11.48 -14.52
C LYS A 66 -15.88 -12.53 -14.29
N THR A 67 -16.28 -12.78 -13.05
CA THR A 67 -17.32 -13.76 -12.70
C THR A 67 -18.74 -13.20 -12.68
N LEU A 68 -18.93 -11.91 -12.98
CA LEU A 68 -20.24 -11.23 -12.93
C LEU A 68 -20.87 -10.98 -14.32
N HIS A 69 -20.49 -11.75 -15.33
CA HIS A 69 -21.00 -11.63 -16.71
C HIS A 69 -21.77 -12.88 -17.14
#